data_AF-A0A942ZL94-F1
#
_entry.id   AF-A0A942ZL94-F1
#
_cell.length_a   1.000
_cell.length_b   1.000
_cell.length_c   1.000
_cell.angle_alpha   90.00
_cell.angle_beta   90.00
_cell.angle_gamma   90.00
#
_symmetry.space_group_name_H-M   'P 1'
#
loop_
_entity.id
_entity.type
_entity.pdbx_description
1 polymer ?
#
loop_
_entity_poly.entity_id
_entity_poly.type
_entity_poly.pdbx_seq_one_letter_code
_entity_poly.pdbx_strand_id
1 'polypeptide(L)'
;MIQRCKKCGEWVEAEKRDMFDRAIHPIDEALGSEGGLMEKVGGWFGFKGLGRAIDRAARLPSDIVRGATDSVFGDKYHFVCPNCGKEWSTDNDWEDETTIYKEEQRQINIVKEYRNKSITLIDAPENEKISFVNELAASLPSVSEEVLRATLFDTLAFSQFKLLGNVNEALNAISESLKLYDDPNTHALRGIILGEGRTPNDKYKTLQELIYCKESEKGEPFFFTQQEYLMKLEEQNLHYAEHFLEIPQNQRRFLVIDNELHYLPDSFKVLTINSIPTELQFPVGHPIDKQMYICHPLKPKMYLPIEDYQLELFRDEVKELCVLLQALGAKKLSITDNRSNEKSLDQKRKLDIEAGGGIKTTEGNVKGAMSSESEEYLRIKNEFVRNQEFERSSILPCVPEGLVWYGHRADWQQMALQRNQGTLIHHHDYLSIQKNTLVNENEKKQLEADFKTLMAKGNGKVDMERGRLFKENSDYIFELNVDFYPLSAYKKNYIITETFKPAKSKSFYWLIAFVLFLGLIFCLLFYV
;
A
#
# COMPACT_ATOMS: atom_id res chain seq x y z
N MET A 1 -26.28 -40.84 20.17
CA MET A 1 -26.84 -39.48 20.05
C MET A 1 -25.67 -38.54 19.98
N ILE A 2 -25.68 -37.58 19.05
CA ILE A 2 -24.61 -36.60 18.89
C ILE A 2 -25.22 -35.22 19.02
N GLN A 3 -24.52 -34.31 19.71
CA GLN A 3 -24.92 -32.90 19.84
C GLN A 3 -23.71 -31.98 19.76
N ARG A 4 -23.90 -30.75 19.27
CA ARG A 4 -22.89 -29.69 19.43
C ARG A 4 -22.85 -29.17 20.86
N CYS A 5 -21.63 -29.05 21.37
CA CYS A 5 -21.36 -28.38 22.62
C CYS A 5 -21.74 -26.90 22.50
N LYS A 6 -22.74 -26.46 23.27
CA LYS A 6 -23.21 -25.05 23.27
C LYS A 6 -22.16 -24.02 23.72
N LYS A 7 -21.01 -24.45 24.25
CA LYS A 7 -19.93 -23.57 24.72
C LYS A 7 -18.82 -23.37 23.70
N CYS A 8 -18.42 -24.41 22.97
CA CYS A 8 -17.30 -24.34 22.04
C CYS A 8 -17.63 -24.82 20.62
N GLY A 9 -18.84 -25.32 20.38
CA GLY A 9 -19.29 -25.80 19.07
C GLY A 9 -18.87 -27.23 18.72
N GLU A 10 -18.03 -27.88 19.51
CA GLU A 10 -17.55 -29.24 19.23
C GLU A 10 -18.65 -30.29 19.18
N TRP A 11 -18.52 -31.25 18.26
CA TRP A 11 -19.43 -32.39 18.16
C TRP A 11 -19.12 -33.39 19.27
N VAL A 12 -20.13 -33.76 20.06
CA VAL A 12 -19.96 -34.67 21.20
C VAL A 12 -20.95 -35.82 21.05
N GLU A 13 -20.41 -37.03 21.09
CA GLU A 13 -21.21 -38.25 21.19
C GLU A 13 -21.58 -38.49 22.65
N ALA A 14 -22.85 -38.76 22.89
CA ALA A 14 -23.34 -39.01 24.24
C ALA A 14 -22.96 -40.41 24.71
N GLU A 15 -22.54 -40.51 25.96
CA GLU A 15 -22.56 -41.76 26.70
C GLU A 15 -24.02 -42.11 27.02
N LYS A 16 -24.46 -43.27 26.51
CA LYS A 16 -25.80 -43.77 26.77
C LYS A 16 -25.77 -44.61 28.04
N ARG A 17 -26.55 -44.22 29.05
CA ARG A 17 -26.67 -45.00 30.29
C ARG A 17 -27.83 -45.97 30.24
N ASP A 18 -27.57 -47.20 30.64
CA ASP A 18 -28.54 -48.29 30.70
C ASP A 18 -29.57 -48.02 31.81
N MET A 19 -30.71 -48.72 31.78
CA MET A 19 -31.69 -48.60 32.88
C MET A 19 -31.10 -49.05 34.24
N PHE A 20 -30.08 -49.93 34.21
CA PHE A 20 -29.34 -50.36 35.40
C PHE A 20 -28.34 -49.29 35.88
N ASP A 21 -27.55 -48.69 34.98
CA ASP A 21 -26.57 -47.65 35.33
C ASP A 21 -27.26 -46.38 35.86
N ARG A 22 -28.39 -46.04 35.25
CA ARG A 22 -29.30 -44.99 35.71
C ARG A 22 -29.87 -45.21 37.13
N ALA A 23 -29.96 -46.46 37.59
CA ALA A 23 -30.44 -46.81 38.93
C ALA A 23 -29.34 -46.84 40.00
N ILE A 24 -28.06 -46.91 39.61
CA ILE A 24 -26.92 -47.11 40.51
C ILE A 24 -26.13 -45.80 40.68
N HIS A 25 -25.98 -44.99 39.64
CA HIS A 25 -25.16 -43.75 39.68
C HIS A 25 -25.54 -42.71 40.75
N PRO A 26 -26.84 -42.49 41.10
CA PRO A 26 -27.20 -41.58 42.18
C PRO A 26 -26.68 -42.01 43.56
N ILE A 27 -26.37 -43.30 43.74
CA ILE A 27 -25.82 -43.86 44.99
C ILE A 27 -24.32 -43.56 45.10
N ASP A 28 -23.58 -43.60 43.99
CA ASP A 28 -22.14 -43.30 43.98
C ASP A 28 -21.83 -41.80 44.05
N GLU A 29 -22.63 -40.92 43.43
CA GLU A 29 -22.48 -39.46 43.61
C GLU A 29 -22.77 -39.02 45.05
N ALA A 30 -23.71 -39.67 45.74
CA ALA A 30 -24.00 -39.43 47.15
C ALA A 30 -22.91 -39.97 48.11
N LEU A 31 -22.14 -40.99 47.70
CA LEU A 31 -21.04 -41.57 48.48
C LEU A 31 -19.67 -40.93 48.17
N GLY A 32 -19.50 -40.33 46.99
CA GLY A 32 -18.29 -39.59 46.59
C GLY A 32 -18.20 -38.17 47.15
N SER A 33 -19.33 -37.59 47.56
CA SER A 33 -19.40 -36.28 48.23
C SER A 33 -19.42 -36.40 49.76
N GLU A 34 -18.41 -37.04 50.36
CA GLU A 34 -18.23 -36.96 51.83
C GLU A 34 -17.03 -36.09 52.21
N GLY A 35 -17.36 -34.81 52.40
CA GLY A 35 -16.59 -33.84 53.17
C GLY A 35 -17.49 -33.03 54.08
N GLY A 36 -18.48 -33.67 54.73
CA GLY A 36 -19.16 -33.11 55.90
C GLY A 36 -20.68 -32.96 55.80
N LEU A 37 -21.43 -34.01 56.19
CA LEU A 37 -22.58 -33.97 57.11
C LEU A 37 -23.16 -35.38 57.30
N MET A 38 -22.33 -36.30 57.79
CA MET A 38 -22.72 -37.65 58.21
C MET A 38 -23.35 -37.59 59.63
N GLU A 39 -24.50 -36.92 59.77
CA GLU A 39 -25.32 -37.06 60.99
C GLU A 39 -26.80 -36.66 60.79
N LYS A 40 -27.47 -37.17 59.73
CA LYS A 40 -28.96 -37.21 59.73
C LYS A 40 -29.71 -38.12 58.75
N VAL A 41 -29.07 -39.02 58.00
CA VAL A 41 -29.81 -39.91 57.06
C VAL A 41 -29.37 -41.38 57.14
N GLY A 42 -28.92 -41.84 58.30
CA GLY A 42 -28.59 -43.27 58.52
C GLY A 42 -29.80 -44.21 58.69
N GLY A 43 -31.01 -43.82 58.27
CA GLY A 43 -32.24 -44.47 58.71
C GLY A 43 -33.18 -45.08 57.65
N TRP A 44 -33.03 -44.80 56.35
CA TRP A 44 -34.12 -45.11 55.40
C TRP A 44 -33.80 -46.16 54.31
N PHE A 45 -32.59 -46.26 53.74
CA PHE A 45 -32.37 -47.15 52.59
C PHE A 45 -31.33 -48.24 52.84
N GLY A 46 -31.79 -49.35 53.41
CA GLY A 46 -31.12 -50.64 53.26
C GLY A 46 -31.40 -51.26 51.88
N PHE A 47 -30.43 -52.03 51.37
CA PHE A 47 -30.42 -52.79 50.10
C PHE A 47 -31.68 -53.66 49.77
N LYS A 48 -32.72 -53.69 50.62
CA LYS A 48 -34.02 -54.34 50.38
C LYS A 48 -35.04 -53.45 49.63
N GLY A 49 -34.74 -52.17 49.39
CA GLY A 49 -35.65 -51.21 48.75
C GLY A 49 -35.66 -51.23 47.21
N LEU A 50 -34.51 -51.51 46.58
CA LEU A 50 -34.33 -51.44 45.12
C LEU A 50 -35.25 -52.43 44.37
N GLY A 51 -35.39 -53.65 44.91
CA GLY A 51 -36.29 -54.67 44.35
C GLY A 51 -37.78 -54.33 44.43
N ARG A 52 -38.22 -53.45 45.35
CA ARG A 52 -39.62 -53.03 45.48
C ARG A 52 -39.97 -51.79 44.65
N ALA A 53 -38.99 -50.98 44.29
CA ALA A 53 -39.18 -49.83 43.41
C ALA A 53 -39.30 -50.27 41.95
N ILE A 54 -38.46 -51.21 41.52
CA ILE A 54 -38.49 -51.81 40.18
C ILE A 54 -39.82 -52.55 39.92
N ASP A 55 -40.33 -53.29 40.91
CA ASP A 55 -41.59 -54.05 40.81
C ASP A 55 -42.86 -53.16 40.83
N ARG A 56 -42.77 -51.90 41.31
CA ARG A 56 -43.85 -50.91 41.21
C ARG A 56 -43.83 -50.12 39.90
N ALA A 57 -42.65 -49.82 39.36
CA ALA A 57 -42.52 -49.13 38.08
C ALA A 57 -43.05 -49.98 36.91
N ALA A 58 -42.91 -51.31 36.98
CA ALA A 58 -43.41 -52.25 35.98
C ALA A 58 -44.96 -52.41 35.94
N ARG A 59 -45.70 -51.82 36.89
CA ARG A 59 -47.16 -52.00 37.03
C ARG A 59 -47.99 -50.72 36.82
N LEU A 60 -47.38 -49.62 36.40
CA LEU A 60 -48.07 -48.36 36.16
C LEU A 60 -48.43 -48.18 34.67
N PRO A 61 -49.56 -47.52 34.35
CA PRO A 61 -49.94 -47.24 32.96
C PRO A 61 -48.86 -46.42 32.25
N SER A 62 -48.60 -46.72 30.96
CA SER A 62 -47.49 -46.15 30.16
C SER A 62 -47.34 -44.63 30.26
N ASP A 63 -48.45 -43.92 30.45
CA ASP A 63 -48.51 -42.46 30.36
C ASP A 63 -48.20 -41.78 31.71
N ILE A 64 -48.32 -42.50 32.83
CA ILE A 64 -47.94 -42.03 34.19
C ILE A 64 -46.47 -42.39 34.49
N VAL A 65 -45.94 -43.43 33.85
CA VAL A 65 -44.55 -43.88 34.05
C VAL A 65 -43.54 -42.85 33.58
N ARG A 66 -43.78 -42.18 32.44
CA ARG A 66 -42.79 -41.29 31.82
C ARG A 66 -42.37 -40.13 32.73
N GLY A 67 -43.30 -39.45 33.41
CA GLY A 67 -42.96 -38.35 34.32
C GLY A 67 -42.33 -38.78 35.66
N ALA A 68 -42.55 -40.02 36.08
CA ALA A 68 -42.05 -40.56 37.35
C ALA A 68 -40.73 -41.34 37.21
N THR A 69 -40.40 -41.85 36.02
CA THR A 69 -39.10 -42.47 35.73
C THR A 69 -38.00 -41.44 35.55
N ASP A 70 -38.29 -40.32 34.88
CA ASP A 70 -37.28 -39.30 34.55
C ASP A 70 -36.77 -38.58 35.83
N SER A 71 -37.58 -38.54 36.89
CA SER A 71 -37.20 -37.93 38.19
C SER A 71 -36.39 -38.86 39.13
N VAL A 72 -36.28 -40.15 38.82
CA VAL A 72 -35.63 -41.15 39.71
C VAL A 72 -34.34 -41.72 39.10
N PHE A 73 -34.19 -41.68 37.78
CA PHE A 73 -33.16 -42.43 37.06
C PHE A 73 -32.15 -41.55 36.29
N GLY A 74 -32.34 -40.22 36.27
CA GLY A 74 -31.48 -39.29 35.52
C GLY A 74 -31.60 -39.45 34.00
N ASP A 75 -31.01 -38.50 33.27
CA ASP A 75 -31.11 -38.43 31.82
C ASP A 75 -30.43 -39.63 31.12
N LYS A 76 -30.98 -40.11 30.01
CA LYS A 76 -30.51 -41.26 29.23
C LYS A 76 -29.18 -41.00 28.52
N TYR A 77 -28.95 -39.76 28.10
CA TYR A 77 -27.75 -39.37 27.37
C TYR A 77 -26.96 -38.32 28.13
N HIS A 78 -25.69 -38.60 28.39
CA HIS A 78 -24.77 -37.68 29.05
C HIS A 78 -23.64 -37.31 28.10
N PHE A 79 -23.28 -36.04 28.08
CA PHE A 79 -22.25 -35.48 27.22
C PHE A 79 -21.19 -34.82 28.08
N VAL A 80 -19.93 -35.09 27.76
CA VAL A 80 -18.78 -34.37 28.30
C VAL A 80 -17.97 -33.86 27.11
N CYS A 81 -17.91 -32.55 26.93
CA CYS A 81 -17.16 -31.99 25.82
C CYS A 81 -15.65 -32.17 26.04
N PRO A 82 -14.94 -32.89 25.16
CA PRO A 82 -13.52 -33.16 25.34
C PRO A 82 -12.66 -31.90 25.23
N ASN A 83 -13.13 -30.89 24.50
CA ASN A 83 -12.39 -29.65 24.28
C ASN A 83 -12.52 -28.65 25.44
N CYS A 84 -13.74 -28.44 25.97
CA CYS A 84 -13.99 -27.38 26.95
C CYS A 84 -14.47 -27.86 28.33
N GLY A 85 -14.57 -29.18 28.53
CA GLY A 85 -15.00 -29.83 29.76
C GLY A 85 -16.45 -29.56 30.16
N LYS A 86 -17.26 -28.98 29.27
CA LYS A 86 -18.67 -28.72 29.57
C LYS A 86 -19.44 -30.02 29.58
N GLU A 87 -20.20 -30.22 30.64
CA GLU A 87 -21.09 -31.37 30.82
C GLU A 87 -22.54 -30.94 30.63
N TRP A 88 -23.34 -31.81 30.02
CA TRP A 88 -24.79 -31.67 29.94
C TRP A 88 -25.42 -33.03 29.67
N SER A 89 -26.72 -33.12 29.83
CA SER A 89 -27.47 -34.35 29.63
C SER A 89 -28.86 -34.06 29.06
N THR A 90 -29.49 -35.07 28.46
CA THR A 90 -30.85 -34.98 27.93
C THR A 90 -31.50 -36.35 27.82
N ASP A 91 -32.81 -36.40 28.00
CA ASP A 91 -33.67 -37.54 27.68
C ASP A 91 -34.41 -37.39 26.34
N ASN A 92 -34.26 -36.22 25.71
CA ASN A 92 -35.03 -35.85 24.54
C ASN A 92 -34.36 -36.34 23.25
N ASP A 93 -34.81 -37.49 22.72
CA ASP A 93 -34.32 -38.04 21.44
C ASP A 93 -34.50 -37.03 20.25
N TRP A 94 -35.37 -36.02 20.37
CA TRP A 94 -35.53 -34.96 19.33
C TRP A 94 -34.37 -33.96 19.27
N GLU A 95 -33.51 -33.93 20.28
CA GLU A 95 -32.31 -33.10 20.28
C GLU A 95 -31.11 -33.85 19.67
N ASP A 96 -31.33 -35.01 19.03
CA ASP A 96 -30.25 -35.76 18.38
C ASP A 96 -29.88 -35.11 17.05
N GLU A 97 -28.66 -34.58 16.98
CA GLU A 97 -28.11 -33.92 15.81
C GLU A 97 -27.25 -34.88 14.95
N THR A 98 -27.30 -36.19 15.20
CA THR A 98 -26.52 -37.21 14.46
C THR A 98 -26.68 -37.10 12.94
N THR A 99 -27.88 -36.78 12.43
CA THR A 99 -28.10 -36.60 10.99
C THR A 99 -27.36 -35.38 10.43
N ILE A 100 -27.34 -34.28 11.19
CA ILE A 100 -26.62 -33.06 10.82
C ILE A 100 -25.11 -33.32 10.82
N TYR A 101 -24.60 -33.96 11.88
CA TYR A 101 -23.20 -34.38 11.96
C TYR A 101 -22.79 -35.26 10.77
N LYS A 102 -23.59 -36.26 10.43
CA LYS A 102 -23.30 -37.17 9.30
C LYS A 102 -23.26 -36.45 7.96
N GLU A 103 -24.15 -35.49 7.73
CA GLU A 103 -24.16 -34.68 6.51
C GLU A 103 -22.95 -33.75 6.45
N GLU A 104 -22.56 -33.13 7.56
CA GLU A 104 -21.34 -32.32 7.65
C GLU A 104 -20.09 -33.16 7.35
N GLN A 105 -19.95 -34.34 7.96
CA GLN A 105 -18.84 -35.26 7.69
C GLN A 105 -18.81 -35.74 6.24
N ARG A 106 -19.99 -36.00 5.64
CA ARG A 106 -20.10 -36.35 4.23
C ARG A 106 -19.56 -35.23 3.34
N GLN A 107 -19.94 -33.98 3.59
CA GLN A 107 -19.45 -32.83 2.81
C GLN A 107 -17.94 -32.63 2.98
N ILE A 108 -17.43 -32.74 4.21
CA ILE A 108 -15.98 -32.71 4.48
C ILE A 108 -15.24 -33.79 3.69
N ASN A 109 -15.76 -35.00 3.66
CA ASN A 109 -15.14 -36.12 2.93
C ASN A 109 -15.16 -35.90 1.42
N ILE A 110 -16.26 -35.38 0.86
CA ILE A 110 -16.35 -35.01 -0.56
C ILE A 110 -15.23 -34.01 -0.92
N VAL A 111 -15.08 -32.93 -0.15
CA VAL A 111 -14.05 -31.91 -0.40
C VAL A 111 -12.65 -32.52 -0.31
N LYS A 112 -12.37 -33.34 0.72
CA LYS A 112 -11.08 -34.02 0.88
C LYS A 112 -10.76 -34.96 -0.28
N GLU A 113 -11.75 -35.72 -0.75
CA GLU A 113 -11.58 -36.66 -1.86
C GLU A 113 -11.23 -35.93 -3.15
N TYR A 114 -12.01 -34.90 -3.51
CA TYR A 114 -11.75 -34.10 -4.70
C TYR A 114 -10.39 -33.41 -4.64
N ARG A 115 -10.03 -32.83 -3.49
CA ARG A 115 -8.72 -32.21 -3.29
C ARG A 115 -7.60 -33.21 -3.53
N ASN A 116 -7.62 -34.34 -2.85
CA ASN A 116 -6.55 -35.35 -2.96
C ASN A 116 -6.46 -35.88 -4.40
N LYS A 117 -7.60 -36.16 -5.03
CA LYS A 117 -7.66 -36.63 -6.42
C LYS A 117 -7.09 -35.61 -7.39
N SER A 118 -7.36 -34.31 -7.21
CA SER A 118 -6.83 -33.24 -8.06
C SER A 118 -5.29 -33.18 -8.09
N ILE A 119 -4.65 -33.43 -6.95
CA ILE A 119 -3.18 -33.43 -6.81
C ILE A 119 -2.59 -34.68 -7.50
N THR A 120 -3.23 -35.84 -7.34
CA THR A 120 -2.74 -37.10 -7.94
C THR A 120 -2.89 -37.16 -9.45
N LEU A 121 -3.79 -36.37 -10.05
CA LEU A 121 -4.09 -36.40 -11.49
C LEU A 121 -3.16 -35.54 -12.34
N ILE A 122 -2.15 -34.87 -11.76
CA ILE A 122 -1.23 -33.99 -12.50
C ILE A 122 -0.57 -34.72 -13.69
N ASP A 123 -0.17 -35.97 -13.50
CA ASP A 123 0.49 -36.80 -14.52
C ASP A 123 -0.46 -37.74 -15.27
N ALA A 124 -1.78 -37.63 -15.03
CA ALA A 124 -2.77 -38.48 -15.67
C ALA A 124 -3.03 -38.11 -17.14
N PRO A 125 -3.60 -39.04 -17.94
CA PRO A 125 -4.09 -38.75 -19.28
C PRO A 125 -5.11 -37.60 -19.33
N GLU A 126 -5.12 -36.85 -20.44
CA GLU A 126 -5.95 -35.64 -20.60
C GLU A 126 -7.46 -35.91 -20.49
N ASN A 127 -7.93 -37.05 -21.00
CA ASN A 127 -9.33 -37.47 -20.89
C ASN A 127 -9.77 -37.69 -19.42
N GLU A 128 -8.90 -38.25 -18.58
CA GLU A 128 -9.18 -38.45 -17.16
C GLU A 128 -9.23 -37.12 -16.41
N LYS A 129 -8.31 -36.20 -16.73
CA LYS A 129 -8.29 -34.83 -16.21
C LYS A 129 -9.60 -34.09 -16.55
N ILE A 130 -10.05 -34.14 -17.80
CA ILE A 130 -11.29 -33.50 -18.24
C ILE A 130 -12.51 -34.12 -17.54
N SER A 131 -12.58 -35.45 -17.45
CA SER A 131 -13.68 -36.13 -16.74
C SER A 131 -13.76 -35.69 -15.28
N PHE A 132 -12.62 -35.67 -14.59
CA PHE A 132 -12.52 -35.25 -13.20
C PHE A 132 -12.98 -33.80 -12.99
N VAL A 133 -12.53 -32.86 -13.83
CA VAL A 133 -12.93 -31.46 -13.71
C VAL A 133 -14.44 -31.28 -13.92
N ASN A 134 -15.03 -32.00 -14.86
CA ASN A 134 -16.48 -31.97 -15.10
C ASN A 134 -17.27 -32.57 -13.92
N GLU A 135 -16.81 -33.69 -13.36
CA GLU A 135 -17.39 -34.31 -12.17
C GLU A 135 -17.33 -33.36 -10.96
N LEU A 136 -16.16 -32.75 -10.73
CA LEU A 136 -15.95 -31.76 -9.68
C LEU A 136 -16.91 -30.58 -9.81
N ALA A 137 -17.00 -29.98 -11.00
CA ALA A 137 -17.91 -28.86 -11.25
C ALA A 137 -19.38 -29.25 -11.01
N ALA A 138 -19.79 -30.44 -11.44
CA ALA A 138 -21.15 -30.94 -11.21
C ALA A 138 -21.44 -31.22 -9.73
N SER A 139 -20.41 -31.47 -8.92
CA SER A 139 -20.54 -31.74 -7.47
C SER A 139 -20.67 -30.50 -6.61
N LEU A 140 -20.32 -29.30 -7.10
CA LEU A 140 -20.38 -28.04 -6.35
C LEU A 140 -21.73 -27.79 -5.64
N PRO A 141 -22.90 -27.99 -6.28
CA PRO A 141 -24.19 -27.75 -5.62
C PRO A 141 -24.49 -28.73 -4.46
N SER A 142 -23.76 -29.85 -4.38
CA SER A 142 -24.00 -30.88 -3.36
C SER A 142 -23.41 -30.54 -1.98
N VAL A 143 -22.48 -29.59 -1.91
CA VAL A 143 -21.92 -29.09 -0.65
C VAL A 143 -22.70 -27.85 -0.27
N SER A 144 -23.40 -27.86 0.87
CA SER A 144 -24.24 -26.74 1.31
C SER A 144 -23.49 -25.68 2.09
N GLU A 145 -22.46 -26.09 2.85
CA GLU A 145 -21.68 -25.23 3.73
C GLU A 145 -20.73 -24.32 2.94
N GLU A 146 -20.65 -23.04 3.29
CA GLU A 146 -19.99 -22.01 2.48
C GLU A 146 -18.47 -22.17 2.44
N VAL A 147 -17.82 -22.46 3.57
CA VAL A 147 -16.36 -22.62 3.65
C VAL A 147 -15.88 -23.86 2.88
N LEU A 148 -16.60 -24.97 3.04
CA LEU A 148 -16.36 -26.22 2.31
C LEU A 148 -16.62 -26.04 0.81
N ARG A 149 -17.66 -25.30 0.43
CA ARG A 149 -17.94 -25.00 -0.97
C ARG A 149 -16.88 -24.08 -1.58
N ALA A 150 -16.41 -23.07 -0.85
CA ALA A 150 -15.28 -22.23 -1.25
C ALA A 150 -14.02 -23.07 -1.50
N THR A 151 -13.72 -23.98 -0.58
CA THR A 151 -12.60 -24.94 -0.72
C THR A 151 -12.75 -25.83 -1.97
N LEU A 152 -13.97 -26.21 -2.32
CA LEU A 152 -14.25 -26.99 -3.53
C LEU A 152 -14.10 -26.14 -4.80
N PHE A 153 -14.45 -24.85 -4.76
CA PHE A 153 -14.14 -23.89 -5.81
C PHE A 153 -12.63 -23.69 -5.98
N ASP A 154 -11.86 -23.62 -4.90
CA ASP A 154 -10.39 -23.55 -4.98
C ASP A 154 -9.80 -24.82 -5.60
N THR A 155 -10.39 -25.98 -5.30
CA THR A 155 -10.04 -27.25 -5.96
C THR A 155 -10.36 -27.22 -7.44
N LEU A 156 -11.50 -26.66 -7.82
CA LEU A 156 -11.85 -26.47 -9.22
C LEU A 156 -10.88 -25.52 -9.91
N ALA A 157 -10.52 -24.40 -9.26
CA ALA A 157 -9.57 -23.44 -9.78
C ALA A 157 -8.19 -24.05 -10.01
N PHE A 158 -7.65 -24.75 -9.01
CA PHE A 158 -6.41 -25.50 -9.12
C PHE A 158 -6.47 -26.50 -10.27
N SER A 159 -7.57 -27.25 -10.40
CA SER A 159 -7.71 -28.28 -11.42
C SER A 159 -7.79 -27.70 -12.83
N GLN A 160 -8.57 -26.63 -13.02
CA GLN A 160 -8.63 -25.89 -14.29
C GLN A 160 -7.25 -25.37 -14.70
N PHE A 161 -6.51 -24.81 -13.75
CA PHE A 161 -5.18 -24.26 -14.00
C PHE A 161 -4.11 -25.33 -14.24
N LYS A 162 -3.91 -26.25 -13.30
CA LYS A 162 -2.82 -27.23 -13.32
C LYS A 162 -3.08 -28.44 -14.21
N LEU A 163 -4.33 -28.90 -14.31
CA LEU A 163 -4.64 -30.09 -15.11
C LEU A 163 -4.98 -29.72 -16.56
N LEU A 164 -5.72 -28.64 -16.77
CA LEU A 164 -6.25 -28.26 -18.10
C LEU A 164 -5.59 -27.01 -18.71
N GLY A 165 -4.78 -26.26 -17.95
CA GLY A 165 -4.15 -25.03 -18.44
C GLY A 165 -5.13 -23.88 -18.69
N ASN A 166 -6.36 -23.96 -18.17
CA ASN A 166 -7.42 -22.98 -18.41
C ASN A 166 -7.43 -21.88 -17.33
N VAL A 167 -6.67 -20.82 -17.58
CA VAL A 167 -6.50 -19.70 -16.65
C VAL A 167 -7.81 -18.96 -16.39
N ASN A 168 -8.64 -18.73 -17.41
CA ASN A 168 -9.87 -17.95 -17.26
C ASN A 168 -10.89 -18.66 -16.37
N GLU A 169 -11.12 -19.95 -16.60
CA GLU A 169 -12.03 -20.73 -15.75
C GLU A 169 -11.48 -20.90 -14.33
N ALA A 170 -10.15 -20.99 -14.18
CA ALA A 170 -9.53 -21.01 -12.87
C ALA A 170 -9.80 -19.70 -12.10
N LEU A 171 -9.61 -18.53 -12.73
CA LEU A 171 -9.90 -17.23 -12.12
C LEU A 171 -11.39 -17.02 -11.83
N ASN A 172 -12.28 -17.55 -12.68
CA ASN A 172 -13.72 -17.55 -12.42
C ASN A 172 -14.05 -18.35 -11.16
N ALA A 173 -13.51 -19.56 -11.02
CA ALA A 173 -13.71 -20.40 -9.84
C ALA A 173 -13.17 -19.74 -8.56
N ILE A 174 -11.98 -19.12 -8.61
CA ILE A 174 -11.46 -18.31 -7.50
C ILE A 174 -12.41 -17.17 -7.14
N SER A 175 -12.97 -16.48 -8.14
CA SER A 175 -13.90 -15.38 -7.90
C SER A 175 -15.18 -15.85 -7.21
N GLU A 176 -15.67 -17.06 -7.52
CA GLU A 176 -16.79 -17.66 -6.79
C GLU A 176 -16.39 -18.08 -5.36
N SER A 177 -15.18 -18.59 -5.17
CA SER A 177 -14.65 -18.93 -3.84
C SER A 177 -14.62 -17.72 -2.91
N LEU A 178 -14.01 -16.61 -3.36
CA LEU A 178 -13.87 -15.38 -2.58
C LEU A 178 -15.20 -14.65 -2.31
N LYS A 179 -16.26 -14.95 -3.07
CA LYS A 179 -17.62 -14.46 -2.73
C LYS A 179 -18.21 -15.17 -1.52
N LEU A 180 -17.80 -16.42 -1.29
CA LEU A 180 -18.29 -17.24 -0.18
C LEU A 180 -17.43 -17.02 1.08
N TYR A 181 -16.11 -17.03 0.92
CA TYR A 181 -15.18 -16.93 2.05
C TYR A 181 -13.86 -16.28 1.63
N ASP A 182 -13.45 -15.25 2.38
CA ASP A 182 -12.20 -14.51 2.16
C ASP A 182 -11.02 -15.24 2.84
N ASP A 183 -10.43 -16.21 2.13
CA ASP A 183 -9.32 -17.03 2.63
C ASP A 183 -7.95 -16.60 2.06
N PRO A 184 -6.92 -16.44 2.92
CA PRO A 184 -5.56 -16.13 2.48
C PRO A 184 -4.96 -17.13 1.49
N ASN A 185 -5.30 -18.42 1.55
CA ASN A 185 -4.80 -19.40 0.59
C ASN A 185 -5.49 -19.27 -0.76
N THR A 186 -6.77 -18.89 -0.80
CA THR A 186 -7.47 -18.57 -2.05
C THR A 186 -6.82 -17.37 -2.75
N HIS A 187 -6.47 -16.32 -2.00
CA HIS A 187 -5.69 -15.19 -2.51
C HIS A 187 -4.32 -15.63 -3.05
N ALA A 188 -3.56 -16.41 -2.26
CA ALA A 188 -2.26 -16.91 -2.72
C ALA A 188 -2.38 -17.77 -3.99
N LEU A 189 -3.39 -18.65 -4.07
CA LEU A 189 -3.70 -19.44 -5.26
C LEU A 189 -4.07 -18.54 -6.46
N ARG A 190 -4.84 -17.48 -6.26
CA ARG A 190 -5.13 -16.46 -7.28
C ARG A 190 -3.83 -15.85 -7.81
N GLY A 191 -2.90 -15.49 -6.92
CA GLY A 191 -1.58 -14.98 -7.29
C GLY A 191 -0.80 -15.96 -8.18
N ILE A 192 -0.79 -17.25 -7.83
CA ILE A 192 -0.16 -18.29 -8.67
C ILE A 192 -0.81 -18.39 -10.05
N ILE A 193 -2.16 -18.33 -10.13
CA ILE A 193 -2.92 -18.47 -11.38
C ILE A 193 -2.77 -17.25 -12.29
N LEU A 194 -2.83 -16.03 -11.72
CA LEU A 194 -2.54 -14.80 -12.46
C LEU A 194 -1.16 -14.87 -13.12
N GLY A 195 -0.23 -15.59 -12.50
CA GLY A 195 0.99 -16.08 -13.13
C GLY A 195 1.91 -14.96 -13.59
N GLU A 196 2.65 -15.23 -14.68
CA GLU A 196 3.61 -14.30 -15.27
C GLU A 196 2.92 -13.27 -16.17
N GLY A 197 2.08 -12.43 -15.59
CA GLY A 197 1.71 -11.19 -16.24
C GLY A 197 2.96 -10.51 -16.84
N ARG A 198 2.86 -10.06 -18.09
CA ARG A 198 4.03 -9.64 -18.88
C ARG A 198 4.50 -8.25 -18.51
N THR A 199 3.61 -7.42 -17.96
CA THR A 199 3.93 -6.05 -17.61
C THR A 199 4.28 -5.94 -16.12
N PRO A 200 5.07 -4.95 -15.71
CA PRO A 200 5.39 -4.75 -14.29
C PRO A 200 4.13 -4.46 -13.44
N ASN A 201 3.07 -3.90 -14.03
CA ASN A 201 1.80 -3.71 -13.34
C ASN A 201 1.10 -5.05 -13.06
N ASP A 202 1.17 -5.99 -13.98
CA ASP A 202 0.61 -7.32 -13.74
C ASP A 202 1.41 -8.05 -12.64
N LYS A 203 2.75 -7.91 -12.65
CA LYS A 203 3.61 -8.41 -11.57
C LYS A 203 3.21 -7.81 -10.21
N TYR A 204 2.96 -6.50 -10.16
CA TYR A 204 2.51 -5.83 -8.94
C TYR A 204 1.15 -6.37 -8.46
N LYS A 205 0.21 -6.64 -9.36
CA LYS A 205 -1.07 -7.29 -9.00
C LYS A 205 -0.88 -8.71 -8.48
N THR A 206 0.01 -9.48 -9.09
CA THR A 206 0.35 -10.81 -8.57
C THR A 206 0.95 -10.71 -7.16
N LEU A 207 1.80 -9.72 -6.89
CA LEU A 207 2.32 -9.46 -5.54
C LEU A 207 1.20 -9.14 -4.55
N GLN A 208 0.23 -8.29 -4.92
CA GLN A 208 -0.92 -7.95 -4.07
C GLN A 208 -1.70 -9.18 -3.58
N GLU A 209 -1.75 -10.23 -4.39
CA GLU A 209 -2.37 -11.51 -4.03
C GLU A 209 -1.45 -12.40 -3.19
N LEU A 210 -0.17 -12.47 -3.56
CA LEU A 210 0.78 -13.36 -2.90
C LEU A 210 1.18 -12.89 -1.50
N ILE A 211 1.08 -11.60 -1.15
CA ILE A 211 1.46 -11.13 0.21
C ILE A 211 0.65 -11.83 1.32
N TYR A 212 -0.55 -12.31 1.02
CA TYR A 212 -1.38 -13.05 1.98
C TYR A 212 -0.74 -14.38 2.44
N CYS A 213 0.19 -14.96 1.68
CA CYS A 213 0.91 -16.16 2.12
C CYS A 213 1.79 -15.91 3.37
N LYS A 214 2.13 -14.64 3.67
CA LYS A 214 2.82 -14.26 4.90
C LYS A 214 1.90 -14.28 6.13
N GLU A 215 0.60 -14.01 5.93
CA GLU A 215 -0.40 -14.03 6.99
C GLU A 215 -0.92 -15.45 7.27
N SER A 216 -0.73 -16.39 6.33
CA SER A 216 -1.23 -17.77 6.35
C SER A 216 -0.55 -18.70 7.38
N GLU A 217 0.32 -18.21 8.26
CA GLU A 217 0.98 -19.03 9.29
C GLU A 217 0.01 -19.77 10.24
N LYS A 218 -1.29 -19.44 10.21
CA LYS A 218 -2.34 -20.07 11.04
C LYS A 218 -3.12 -21.21 10.35
N GLY A 219 -2.99 -21.40 9.04
CA GLY A 219 -3.71 -22.44 8.29
C GLY A 219 -2.75 -23.33 7.51
N GLU A 220 -3.02 -24.64 7.42
CA GLU A 220 -2.20 -25.50 6.56
C GLU A 220 -2.35 -25.11 5.08
N PRO A 221 -1.24 -24.91 4.34
CA PRO A 221 -1.31 -24.55 2.94
C PRO A 221 -2.09 -25.57 2.11
N PHE A 222 -3.01 -25.10 1.26
CA PHE A 222 -4.01 -25.97 0.66
C PHE A 222 -3.53 -26.77 -0.57
N PHE A 223 -2.81 -26.15 -1.52
CA PHE A 223 -2.30 -26.83 -2.74
C PHE A 223 -0.78 -26.77 -2.91
N PHE A 224 -0.18 -25.66 -2.51
CA PHE A 224 1.26 -25.44 -2.56
C PHE A 224 1.77 -25.28 -1.13
N THR A 225 3.00 -25.69 -0.90
CA THR A 225 3.69 -25.45 0.37
C THR A 225 3.89 -23.95 0.59
N GLN A 226 4.02 -23.54 1.86
CA GLN A 226 4.32 -22.14 2.19
C GLN A 226 5.61 -21.64 1.50
N GLN A 227 6.62 -22.52 1.38
CA GLN A 227 7.87 -22.21 0.69
C GLN A 227 7.67 -21.94 -0.80
N GLU A 228 6.80 -22.69 -1.48
CA GLU A 228 6.50 -22.45 -2.90
C GLU A 228 5.83 -21.09 -3.13
N TYR A 229 4.90 -20.69 -2.26
CA TYR A 229 4.29 -19.37 -2.33
C TYR A 229 5.31 -18.24 -2.09
N LEU A 230 6.16 -18.39 -1.06
CA LEU A 230 7.20 -17.41 -0.75
C LEU A 230 8.23 -17.28 -1.87
N MET A 231 8.68 -18.39 -2.46
CA MET A 231 9.56 -18.37 -3.62
C MET A 231 8.90 -17.63 -4.80
N LYS A 232 7.61 -17.85 -5.06
CA LYS A 232 6.92 -17.13 -6.12
C LYS A 232 6.79 -15.63 -5.84
N LEU A 233 6.52 -15.26 -4.58
CA LEU A 233 6.47 -13.87 -4.15
C LEU A 233 7.82 -13.16 -4.40
N GLU A 234 8.92 -13.79 -4.00
CA GLU A 234 10.28 -13.26 -4.21
C GLU A 234 10.61 -13.10 -5.71
N GLU A 235 10.30 -14.12 -6.52
CA GLU A 235 10.50 -14.10 -7.97
C GLU A 235 9.73 -12.95 -8.63
N GLN A 236 8.45 -12.77 -8.27
CA GLN A 236 7.65 -11.68 -8.82
C GLN A 236 8.13 -10.31 -8.34
N ASN A 237 8.62 -10.21 -7.11
CA ASN A 237 9.12 -8.95 -6.55
C ASN A 237 10.40 -8.51 -7.27
N LEU A 238 11.32 -9.44 -7.52
CA LEU A 238 12.55 -9.17 -8.27
C LEU A 238 12.22 -8.66 -9.69
N HIS A 239 11.38 -9.39 -10.43
CA HIS A 239 11.01 -9.01 -11.79
C HIS A 239 10.27 -7.67 -11.82
N TYR A 240 9.33 -7.46 -10.89
CA TYR A 240 8.62 -6.19 -10.75
C TYR A 240 9.58 -5.02 -10.54
N ALA A 241 10.55 -5.21 -9.65
CA ALA A 241 11.50 -4.18 -9.29
C ALA A 241 12.47 -3.86 -10.43
N GLU A 242 13.03 -4.87 -11.11
CA GLU A 242 13.91 -4.70 -12.27
C GLU A 242 13.26 -3.88 -13.39
N HIS A 243 11.96 -4.07 -13.62
CA HIS A 243 11.21 -3.40 -14.67
C HIS A 243 10.39 -2.21 -14.15
N PHE A 244 10.64 -1.74 -12.93
CA PHE A 244 9.86 -0.67 -12.29
C PHE A 244 9.83 0.62 -13.11
N LEU A 245 10.94 0.97 -13.76
CA LEU A 245 11.04 2.19 -14.58
C LEU A 245 10.24 2.14 -15.88
N GLU A 246 9.82 0.95 -16.32
CA GLU A 246 8.94 0.76 -17.48
C GLU A 246 7.49 1.13 -17.16
N ILE A 247 7.13 1.17 -15.87
CA ILE A 247 5.83 1.68 -15.44
C ILE A 247 5.74 3.17 -15.79
N PRO A 248 4.69 3.61 -16.50
CA PRO A 248 4.47 5.02 -16.81
C PRO A 248 4.55 5.90 -15.56
N GLN A 249 5.23 7.05 -15.66
CA GLN A 249 5.51 7.92 -14.51
C GLN A 249 4.25 8.32 -13.72
N ASN A 250 3.12 8.51 -14.40
CA ASN A 250 1.84 8.82 -13.76
C ASN A 250 1.28 7.68 -12.91
N GLN A 251 1.65 6.42 -13.19
CA GLN A 251 1.24 5.22 -12.44
C GLN A 251 2.22 4.83 -11.33
N ARG A 252 3.45 5.36 -11.35
CA ARG A 252 4.47 5.19 -10.30
C ARG A 252 4.86 6.51 -9.63
N ARG A 253 3.95 7.49 -9.64
CA ARG A 253 4.19 8.83 -9.11
C ARG A 253 4.55 8.79 -7.62
N PHE A 254 3.92 7.91 -6.86
CA PHE A 254 4.20 7.71 -5.44
C PHE A 254 4.87 6.37 -5.20
N LEU A 255 5.86 6.37 -4.33
CA LEU A 255 6.66 5.20 -3.97
C LEU A 255 6.82 5.15 -2.46
N VAL A 256 6.61 3.99 -1.86
CA VAL A 256 6.96 3.68 -0.47
C VAL A 256 8.06 2.64 -0.47
N ILE A 257 9.02 2.80 0.43
CA ILE A 257 10.02 1.75 0.68
C ILE A 257 9.53 0.93 1.87
N ASP A 258 9.32 -0.36 1.68
CA ASP A 258 8.90 -1.31 2.73
C ASP A 258 9.59 -2.64 2.49
N ASN A 259 10.52 -3.00 3.36
CA ASN A 259 11.36 -4.19 3.20
C ASN A 259 10.60 -5.50 3.29
N GLU A 260 9.42 -5.50 3.91
CA GLU A 260 8.66 -6.69 4.21
C GLU A 260 7.36 -6.78 3.38
N LEU A 261 7.09 -5.82 2.48
CA LEU A 261 5.91 -5.81 1.60
C LEU A 261 4.59 -6.07 2.36
N HIS A 262 4.34 -5.31 3.43
CA HIS A 262 3.19 -5.49 4.32
C HIS A 262 1.86 -5.16 3.65
N TYR A 263 1.86 -4.19 2.74
CA TYR A 263 0.65 -3.71 2.08
C TYR A 263 0.99 -3.09 0.72
N LEU A 264 0.22 -3.47 -0.30
CA LEU A 264 0.45 -3.07 -1.69
C LEU A 264 -0.83 -2.43 -2.26
N PRO A 265 -1.09 -1.13 -2.03
CA PRO A 265 -2.27 -0.46 -2.59
C PRO A 265 -2.04 -0.05 -4.05
N ASP A 266 -3.11 0.42 -4.70
CA ASP A 266 -3.03 1.01 -6.03
C ASP A 266 -2.61 2.49 -6.01
N SER A 267 -2.80 3.18 -4.88
CA SER A 267 -2.53 4.62 -4.74
C SER A 267 -1.04 4.98 -4.76
N PHE A 268 -0.17 4.05 -4.36
CA PHE A 268 1.27 4.16 -4.44
C PHE A 268 1.91 2.81 -4.74
N LYS A 269 3.13 2.84 -5.27
CA LYS A 269 3.94 1.64 -5.49
C LYS A 269 4.86 1.38 -4.31
N VAL A 270 5.30 0.14 -4.15
CA VAL A 270 6.14 -0.28 -3.02
C VAL A 270 7.36 -1.02 -3.54
N LEU A 271 8.55 -0.67 -3.08
CA LEU A 271 9.79 -1.40 -3.35
C LEU A 271 10.44 -1.81 -2.03
N THR A 272 11.14 -2.95 -2.03
CA THR A 272 12.03 -3.32 -0.93
C THR A 272 13.38 -2.62 -1.11
N ILE A 273 14.09 -2.27 -0.04
CA ILE A 273 15.36 -1.53 -0.14
C ILE A 273 16.42 -2.24 -1.00
N ASN A 274 16.43 -3.58 -0.96
CA ASN A 274 17.39 -4.41 -1.69
C ASN A 274 17.04 -4.61 -3.16
N SER A 275 15.82 -4.24 -3.58
CA SER A 275 15.34 -4.39 -4.95
C SER A 275 15.26 -3.07 -5.72
N ILE A 276 15.68 -1.95 -5.12
CA ILE A 276 15.56 -0.63 -5.75
C ILE A 276 16.46 -0.58 -6.99
N PRO A 277 15.92 -0.21 -8.18
CA PRO A 277 16.74 -0.02 -9.38
C PRO A 277 17.84 1.01 -9.17
N THR A 278 19.05 0.71 -9.65
CA THR A 278 20.24 1.56 -9.43
C THR A 278 20.11 2.93 -10.10
N GLU A 279 19.26 3.04 -11.13
CA GLU A 279 18.99 4.28 -11.83
C GLU A 279 18.10 5.24 -11.05
N LEU A 280 17.39 4.77 -10.02
CA LEU A 280 16.59 5.64 -9.16
C LEU A 280 17.48 6.47 -8.24
N GLN A 281 17.14 7.74 -8.11
CA GLN A 281 17.86 8.73 -7.35
C GLN A 281 17.00 9.23 -6.20
N PHE A 282 17.64 9.38 -5.04
CA PHE A 282 17.05 9.91 -3.83
C PHE A 282 18.00 10.96 -3.23
N PRO A 283 17.50 11.88 -2.39
CA PRO A 283 18.37 12.81 -1.65
C PRO A 283 19.37 12.06 -0.75
N VAL A 284 20.42 12.76 -0.33
CA VAL A 284 21.44 12.20 0.57
C VAL A 284 20.78 11.70 1.87
N GLY A 285 21.12 10.49 2.30
CA GLY A 285 20.54 9.85 3.48
C GLY A 285 19.25 9.07 3.22
N HIS A 286 18.77 9.04 1.97
CA HIS A 286 17.64 8.24 1.51
C HIS A 286 18.12 7.13 0.55
N PRO A 287 17.30 6.08 0.30
CA PRO A 287 15.97 5.81 0.83
C PRO A 287 15.93 5.38 2.30
N ILE A 288 14.76 5.54 2.92
CA ILE A 288 14.45 5.20 4.32
C ILE A 288 13.25 4.25 4.32
N ASP A 289 13.35 3.17 5.10
CA ASP A 289 12.26 2.20 5.29
C ASP A 289 11.02 2.87 5.90
N LYS A 290 9.85 2.46 5.42
CA LYS A 290 8.53 3.01 5.79
C LYS A 290 8.42 4.53 5.57
N GLN A 291 9.09 5.05 4.54
CA GLN A 291 8.96 6.45 4.10
C GLN A 291 8.29 6.50 2.72
N MET A 292 7.39 7.46 2.54
CA MET A 292 6.77 7.75 1.24
C MET A 292 7.54 8.84 0.48
N TYR A 293 7.61 8.66 -0.84
CA TYR A 293 8.26 9.52 -1.81
C TYR A 293 7.33 9.86 -2.96
N ILE A 294 7.60 10.99 -3.62
CA ILE A 294 6.95 11.43 -4.84
C ILE A 294 8.00 11.62 -5.96
N CYS A 295 7.67 11.15 -7.16
CA CYS A 295 8.52 11.29 -8.34
C CYS A 295 8.61 12.75 -8.77
N HIS A 296 9.82 13.23 -9.04
CA HIS A 296 10.05 14.59 -9.53
C HIS A 296 9.38 14.77 -10.90
N PRO A 297 8.61 15.85 -11.13
CA PRO A 297 7.77 15.99 -12.33
C PRO A 297 8.59 16.01 -13.62
N LEU A 298 9.77 16.65 -13.60
CA LEU A 298 10.66 16.79 -14.76
C LEU A 298 11.89 15.86 -14.77
N LYS A 299 12.09 15.07 -13.70
CA LYS A 299 13.26 14.18 -13.54
C LYS A 299 12.74 12.77 -13.19
N PRO A 300 12.29 11.95 -14.17
CA PRO A 300 11.49 10.75 -13.92
C PRO A 300 12.18 9.62 -13.13
N LYS A 301 13.47 9.77 -12.83
CA LYS A 301 14.29 8.86 -12.03
C LYS A 301 14.55 9.38 -10.61
N MET A 302 14.19 10.63 -10.31
CA MET A 302 14.40 11.26 -9.00
C MET A 302 13.13 11.15 -8.17
N TYR A 303 13.24 10.64 -6.95
CA TYR A 303 12.16 10.58 -5.97
C TYR A 303 12.50 11.47 -4.77
N LEU A 304 11.54 12.28 -4.32
CA LEU A 304 11.67 13.22 -3.22
C LEU A 304 10.81 12.77 -2.03
N PRO A 305 11.27 12.91 -0.77
CA PRO A 305 10.44 12.64 0.39
C PRO A 305 9.13 13.43 0.34
N ILE A 306 8.00 12.76 0.55
CA ILE A 306 6.68 13.40 0.39
C ILE A 306 6.39 14.50 1.42
N GLU A 307 7.12 14.52 2.53
CA GLU A 307 6.98 15.54 3.57
C GLU A 307 7.50 16.90 3.09
N ASP A 308 8.66 16.93 2.42
CA ASP A 308 9.37 18.15 2.05
C ASP A 308 9.47 18.39 0.53
N TYR A 309 8.77 17.60 -0.29
CA TYR A 309 8.92 17.65 -1.76
C TYR A 309 8.70 19.05 -2.35
N GLN A 310 7.77 19.85 -1.83
CA GLN A 310 7.49 21.19 -2.36
C GLN A 310 8.69 22.12 -2.14
N LEU A 311 9.33 22.03 -0.97
CA LEU A 311 10.52 22.80 -0.64
C LEU A 311 11.71 22.35 -1.50
N GLU A 312 11.88 21.06 -1.72
CA GLU A 312 12.94 20.52 -2.58
C GLU A 312 12.76 20.93 -4.06
N LEU A 313 11.53 20.88 -4.59
CA LEU A 313 11.23 21.37 -5.93
C LEU A 313 11.48 22.87 -6.04
N PHE A 314 11.03 23.65 -5.04
CA PHE A 314 11.28 25.08 -5.00
C PHE A 314 12.78 25.41 -4.97
N ARG A 315 13.57 24.66 -4.20
CA ARG A 315 15.03 24.80 -4.16
C ARG A 315 15.65 24.56 -5.54
N ASP A 316 15.24 23.51 -6.23
CA ASP A 316 15.74 23.17 -7.57
C ASP A 316 15.36 24.25 -8.59
N GLU A 317 14.12 24.74 -8.57
CA GLU A 317 13.63 25.84 -9.41
C GLU A 317 14.43 27.14 -9.18
N VAL A 318 14.56 27.56 -7.92
CA VAL A 318 15.25 28.82 -7.55
C VAL A 318 16.73 28.75 -7.91
N LYS A 319 17.36 27.58 -7.77
CA LYS A 319 18.74 27.36 -8.18
C LYS A 319 18.90 27.51 -9.68
N GLU A 320 18.03 26.86 -10.47
CA GLU A 320 18.08 26.94 -11.93
C GLU A 320 17.78 28.36 -12.44
N LEU A 321 16.78 29.04 -11.87
CA LEU A 321 16.45 30.43 -12.18
C LEU A 321 17.64 31.34 -11.96
N CYS A 322 18.37 31.21 -10.86
CA CYS A 322 19.55 32.02 -10.62
C CYS A 322 20.70 31.76 -11.60
N VAL A 323 20.86 30.53 -12.09
CA VAL A 323 21.81 30.23 -13.16
C VAL A 323 21.39 30.91 -14.46
N LEU A 324 20.10 30.81 -14.81
CA LEU A 324 19.53 31.48 -15.98
C LEU A 324 19.74 33.00 -15.91
N LEU A 325 19.38 33.64 -14.78
CA LEU A 325 19.51 35.09 -14.60
C LEU A 325 20.95 35.58 -14.70
N GLN A 326 21.91 34.83 -14.12
CA GLN A 326 23.34 35.13 -14.25
C GLN A 326 23.82 35.01 -15.69
N ALA A 327 23.43 33.94 -16.41
CA ALA A 327 23.77 33.75 -17.82
C ALA A 327 23.15 34.82 -18.73
N LEU A 328 21.99 35.36 -18.33
CA LEU A 328 21.34 36.51 -18.94
C LEU A 328 22.00 37.87 -18.57
N GLY A 329 23.13 37.85 -17.86
CA GLY A 329 23.94 39.02 -17.57
C GLY A 329 23.38 39.89 -16.45
N ALA A 330 22.85 39.26 -15.39
CA ALA A 330 22.47 39.94 -14.16
C ALA A 330 23.65 40.73 -13.59
N LYS A 331 23.41 41.99 -13.27
CA LYS A 331 24.30 42.90 -12.53
C LYS A 331 24.05 42.76 -11.03
N LYS A 332 22.78 42.72 -10.63
CA LYS A 332 22.36 42.60 -9.24
C LYS A 332 21.18 41.64 -9.17
N LEU A 333 21.20 40.75 -8.20
CA LEU A 333 20.12 39.82 -7.90
C LEU A 333 19.81 39.89 -6.41
N SER A 334 18.54 40.04 -6.09
CA SER A 334 18.03 40.09 -4.73
C SER A 334 16.84 39.17 -4.60
N ILE A 335 16.87 38.29 -3.60
CA ILE A 335 15.71 37.52 -3.16
C ILE A 335 15.44 37.93 -1.73
N THR A 336 14.26 38.49 -1.49
CA THR A 336 13.83 38.98 -0.18
C THR A 336 12.58 38.25 0.28
N ASP A 337 12.39 38.20 1.60
CA ASP A 337 11.19 37.65 2.21
C ASP A 337 10.04 38.67 2.10
N ASN A 338 8.94 38.31 1.43
CA ASN A 338 7.82 39.23 1.21
C ASN A 338 7.15 39.68 2.53
N ARG A 339 7.16 38.83 3.59
CA ARG A 339 6.58 39.19 4.90
C ARG A 339 7.38 40.28 5.63
N SER A 340 8.64 40.48 5.26
CA SER A 340 9.48 41.54 5.84
C SER A 340 9.04 42.94 5.39
N ASN A 341 8.42 43.05 4.20
CA ASN A 341 7.91 44.32 3.67
C ASN A 341 6.61 44.76 4.39
N GLU A 342 5.72 43.83 4.75
CA GLU A 342 4.48 44.14 5.49
C GLU A 342 4.76 44.69 6.90
N LYS A 343 5.71 44.10 7.64
CA LYS A 343 6.10 44.59 8.96
C LYS A 343 6.71 46.01 8.90
N SER A 344 7.40 46.36 7.81
CA SER A 344 7.97 47.70 7.60
C SER A 344 6.90 48.77 7.33
N LEU A 345 5.80 48.40 6.66
CA LEU A 345 4.66 49.28 6.39
C LEU A 345 3.82 49.53 7.66
N ASP A 346 3.66 48.53 8.52
CA ASP A 346 2.98 48.66 9.81
C ASP A 346 3.79 49.51 10.82
N GLN A 347 5.12 49.42 10.80
CA GLN A 347 5.98 50.34 11.57
C GLN A 347 5.87 51.77 11.07
N LYS A 348 5.81 51.98 9.75
CA LYS A 348 5.64 53.32 9.16
C LYS A 348 4.26 53.92 9.48
N ARG A 349 3.19 53.12 9.42
CA ARG A 349 1.84 53.53 9.83
C ARG A 349 1.74 53.87 11.33
N LYS A 350 2.47 53.18 12.20
CA LYS A 350 2.52 53.53 13.63
C LYS A 350 3.25 54.85 13.90
N LEU A 351 4.33 55.13 13.16
CA LEU A 351 5.05 56.41 13.25
C LEU A 351 4.24 57.60 12.70
N ASP A 352 3.43 57.38 11.65
CA ASP A 352 2.56 58.43 11.09
C ASP A 352 1.34 58.75 11.98
N ILE A 353 0.92 57.83 12.86
CA ILE A 353 -0.14 58.06 13.86
C ILE A 353 0.39 58.84 15.09
N GLU A 354 1.70 58.74 15.40
CA GLU A 354 2.30 59.46 16.53
C GLU A 354 2.62 60.94 16.24
N ALA A 355 2.58 61.37 14.97
CA ALA A 355 2.76 62.79 14.59
C ALA A 355 1.45 63.62 14.60
N GLY A 356 0.31 63.02 14.94
CA GLY A 356 -1.01 63.65 14.86
C GLY A 356 -1.86 63.51 16.12
N GLY A 357 -1.52 64.26 17.17
CA GLY A 357 -2.43 64.55 18.29
C GLY A 357 -2.43 63.51 19.41
N GLY A 358 -1.74 63.84 20.50
CA GLY A 358 -1.45 62.92 21.60
C GLY A 358 -2.66 62.54 22.47
N ILE A 359 -2.55 61.37 23.11
CA ILE A 359 -3.25 61.00 24.34
C ILE A 359 -2.31 60.18 25.22
N LYS A 360 -2.38 60.51 26.51
CA LYS A 360 -1.67 60.06 27.70
C LYS A 360 -1.28 58.58 27.75
N THR A 361 -0.01 58.35 28.06
CA THR A 361 0.55 57.09 28.55
C THR A 361 0.02 56.79 29.95
N THR A 362 -0.81 55.76 30.08
CA THR A 362 -1.09 55.12 31.37
C THR A 362 -0.23 53.86 31.45
N GLU A 363 0.66 53.85 32.44
CA GLU A 363 1.53 52.74 32.81
C GLU A 363 0.69 51.48 33.07
N GLY A 364 0.81 50.51 32.16
CA GLY A 364 0.30 49.16 32.31
C GLY A 364 1.22 48.27 31.52
N ASN A 365 1.85 47.30 32.19
CA ASN A 365 2.73 46.30 31.58
C ASN A 365 1.99 45.49 30.52
N VAL A 366 1.91 46.01 29.30
CA VAL A 366 1.65 45.21 28.11
C VAL A 366 3.02 44.76 27.64
N LYS A 367 3.44 43.57 28.10
CA LYS A 367 4.41 42.77 27.36
C LYS A 367 3.80 42.56 25.98
N GLY A 368 4.17 43.42 25.03
CA GLY A 368 3.88 43.22 23.64
C GLY A 368 4.38 41.83 23.28
N ALA A 369 3.46 40.94 22.89
CA ALA A 369 3.82 39.66 22.35
C ALA A 369 4.60 39.91 21.06
N MET A 370 5.94 39.90 21.15
CA MET A 370 6.77 39.60 19.99
C MET A 370 6.36 38.19 19.56
N SER A 371 5.67 38.07 18.43
CA SER A 371 5.47 36.78 17.80
C SER A 371 6.84 36.24 17.40
N SER A 372 7.33 35.25 18.15
CA SER A 372 8.54 34.52 17.77
C SER A 372 8.26 33.83 16.44
N GLU A 373 9.05 34.14 15.41
CA GLU A 373 9.04 33.39 14.15
C GLU A 373 9.43 31.93 14.45
N SER A 374 8.83 30.95 13.77
CA SER A 374 9.19 29.54 13.99
C SER A 374 10.62 29.27 13.52
N GLU A 375 11.33 28.36 14.19
CA GLU A 375 12.70 27.98 13.82
C GLU A 375 12.79 27.49 12.37
N GLU A 376 11.77 26.76 11.94
CA GLU A 376 11.65 26.27 10.57
C GLU A 376 11.52 27.39 9.54
N TYR A 377 10.68 28.40 9.84
CA TYR A 377 10.52 29.57 8.98
C TYR A 377 11.85 30.29 8.80
N LEU A 378 12.56 30.53 9.90
CA LEU A 378 13.86 31.20 9.89
C LEU A 378 14.88 30.40 9.07
N ARG A 379 14.89 29.06 9.20
CA ARG A 379 15.77 28.19 8.41
C ARG A 379 15.50 28.34 6.91
N ILE A 380 14.25 28.20 6.48
CA ILE A 380 13.84 28.32 5.07
C ILE A 380 14.14 29.72 4.54
N LYS A 381 13.79 30.76 5.30
CA LYS A 381 14.09 32.16 4.95
C LYS A 381 15.58 32.37 4.72
N ASN A 382 16.42 31.95 5.66
CA ASN A 382 17.86 32.13 5.59
C ASN A 382 18.50 31.35 4.44
N GLU A 383 17.85 30.28 3.97
CA GLU A 383 18.32 29.51 2.81
C GLU A 383 18.17 30.29 1.49
N PHE A 384 17.07 31.03 1.32
CA PHE A 384 16.74 31.67 0.05
C PHE A 384 17.05 33.17 -0.01
N VAL A 385 16.95 33.88 1.12
CA VAL A 385 17.21 35.32 1.15
C VAL A 385 18.67 35.59 0.83
N ARG A 386 18.91 36.34 -0.25
CA ARG A 386 20.26 36.68 -0.71
C ARG A 386 20.29 37.96 -1.50
N ASN A 387 21.42 38.65 -1.41
CA ASN A 387 21.75 39.82 -2.21
C ASN A 387 23.12 39.59 -2.85
N GLN A 388 23.17 39.59 -4.16
CA GLN A 388 24.36 39.28 -4.94
C GLN A 388 24.56 40.36 -6.01
N GLU A 389 25.79 40.82 -6.14
CA GLU A 389 26.22 41.67 -7.25
C GLU A 389 27.27 40.90 -8.05
N PHE A 390 27.19 41.03 -9.38
CA PHE A 390 28.04 40.29 -10.29
C PHE A 390 28.81 41.25 -11.17
N GLU A 391 30.04 40.89 -11.48
CA GLU A 391 30.79 41.57 -12.52
C GLU A 391 30.22 41.23 -13.90
N ARG A 392 30.38 42.18 -14.83
CA ARG A 392 29.92 41.98 -16.21
C ARG A 392 30.76 40.89 -16.89
N SER A 393 30.10 39.81 -17.30
CA SER A 393 30.71 38.76 -18.14
C SER A 393 31.21 39.31 -19.48
N SER A 394 32.27 38.70 -20.02
CA SER A 394 32.73 38.95 -21.39
C SER A 394 31.88 38.27 -22.46
N ILE A 395 31.03 37.32 -22.08
CA ILE A 395 30.14 36.57 -22.95
C ILE A 395 28.81 37.33 -23.08
N LEU A 396 28.24 37.35 -24.29
CA LEU A 396 26.94 37.96 -24.51
C LEU A 396 25.85 37.17 -23.74
N PRO A 397 24.89 37.84 -23.10
CA PRO A 397 23.75 37.18 -22.45
C PRO A 397 23.09 36.13 -23.34
N CYS A 398 22.90 34.92 -22.82
CA CYS A 398 22.25 33.83 -23.52
C CYS A 398 21.60 32.85 -22.53
N VAL A 399 20.68 32.03 -23.01
CA VAL A 399 20.12 30.91 -22.25
C VAL A 399 21.14 29.77 -22.26
N PRO A 400 21.60 29.27 -21.10
CA PRO A 400 22.53 28.15 -21.05
C PRO A 400 21.84 26.84 -21.45
N GLU A 401 22.63 25.90 -21.97
CA GLU A 401 22.14 24.55 -22.30
C GLU A 401 21.91 23.71 -21.04
N GLY A 402 21.04 22.70 -21.13
CA GLY A 402 20.82 21.72 -20.06
C GLY A 402 19.95 22.18 -18.89
N LEU A 403 19.25 23.31 -19.02
CA LEU A 403 18.23 23.74 -18.05
C LEU A 403 17.00 22.83 -18.11
N VAL A 404 16.58 22.27 -16.97
CA VAL A 404 15.47 21.32 -16.85
C VAL A 404 14.13 22.06 -16.75
N TRP A 405 14.03 23.05 -15.87
CA TRP A 405 12.80 23.81 -15.63
C TRP A 405 12.50 24.81 -16.75
N TYR A 406 13.51 25.45 -17.34
CA TYR A 406 13.33 26.46 -18.40
C TYR A 406 12.42 25.99 -19.56
N GLY A 407 12.53 24.72 -19.97
CA GLY A 407 11.68 24.15 -21.03
C GLY A 407 10.19 24.13 -20.70
N HIS A 408 9.84 24.17 -19.41
CA HIS A 408 8.47 24.06 -18.89
C HIS A 408 7.96 25.37 -18.25
N ARG A 409 8.75 26.45 -18.29
CA ARG A 409 8.46 27.75 -17.66
C ARG A 409 8.32 28.85 -18.71
N ALA A 410 7.09 29.06 -19.18
CA ALA A 410 6.77 30.06 -20.20
C ALA A 410 7.10 31.49 -19.77
N ASP A 411 6.95 31.79 -18.48
CA ASP A 411 7.37 33.03 -17.83
C ASP A 411 8.88 33.27 -18.00
N TRP A 412 9.70 32.24 -17.77
CA TRP A 412 11.15 32.34 -17.93
C TRP A 412 11.58 32.47 -19.38
N GLN A 413 10.92 31.75 -20.29
CA GLN A 413 11.16 31.84 -21.73
C GLN A 413 10.88 33.24 -22.26
N GLN A 414 9.77 33.85 -21.82
CA GLN A 414 9.41 35.20 -22.22
C GLN A 414 10.39 36.25 -21.67
N MET A 415 10.81 36.11 -20.40
CA MET A 415 11.82 36.97 -19.79
C MET A 415 13.15 36.90 -20.55
N ALA A 416 13.61 35.69 -20.88
CA ALA A 416 14.83 35.47 -21.65
C ALA A 416 14.73 36.07 -23.07
N LEU A 417 13.57 35.95 -23.73
CA LEU A 417 13.32 36.55 -25.04
C LEU A 417 13.42 38.09 -24.99
N GLN A 418 12.72 38.73 -24.05
CA GLN A 418 12.76 40.18 -23.86
C GLN A 418 14.19 40.66 -23.55
N ARG A 419 14.91 39.88 -22.73
CA ARG A 419 16.30 40.16 -22.39
C ARG A 419 17.22 40.11 -23.60
N ASN A 420 17.07 39.10 -24.46
CA ASN A 420 17.87 38.92 -25.67
C ASN A 420 17.56 39.99 -26.73
N GLN A 421 16.32 40.50 -26.77
CA GLN A 421 15.92 41.64 -27.61
C GLN A 421 16.41 42.98 -27.05
N GLY A 422 16.92 43.02 -25.81
CA GLY A 422 17.41 44.23 -25.16
C GLY A 422 16.32 45.12 -24.57
N THR A 423 15.08 44.63 -24.47
CA THR A 423 13.93 45.38 -23.94
C THR A 423 13.81 45.26 -22.41
N LEU A 424 14.45 44.25 -21.80
CA LEU A 424 14.43 44.01 -20.37
C LEU A 424 15.78 44.34 -19.72
N ILE A 425 15.79 45.35 -18.84
CA ILE A 425 16.96 45.73 -18.02
C ILE A 425 16.72 45.56 -16.52
N HIS A 426 15.46 45.40 -16.12
CA HIS A 426 15.03 45.14 -14.75
C HIS A 426 13.86 44.16 -14.80
N HIS A 427 13.84 43.21 -13.87
CA HIS A 427 12.74 42.25 -13.73
C HIS A 427 12.42 42.01 -12.25
N HIS A 428 11.13 41.89 -11.98
CA HIS A 428 10.54 41.70 -10.67
C HIS A 428 9.53 40.55 -10.76
N ASP A 429 9.57 39.62 -9.81
CA ASP A 429 8.65 38.48 -9.74
C ASP A 429 8.49 37.96 -8.30
N TYR A 430 7.45 37.15 -8.07
CA TYR A 430 7.18 36.47 -6.81
C TYR A 430 7.31 34.95 -6.95
N LEU A 431 8.19 34.41 -6.12
CA LEU A 431 8.48 32.99 -5.99
C LEU A 431 7.69 32.42 -4.81
N SER A 432 7.01 31.29 -4.99
CA SER A 432 6.21 30.67 -3.92
C SER A 432 6.36 29.16 -3.92
N ILE A 433 6.54 28.58 -2.73
CA ILE A 433 6.66 27.12 -2.55
C ILE A 433 5.37 26.40 -2.97
N GLN A 434 4.19 27.00 -2.72
CA GLN A 434 2.90 26.39 -3.00
C GLN A 434 2.60 26.20 -4.48
N LYS A 435 3.27 26.97 -5.37
CA LYS A 435 3.18 26.78 -6.82
C LYS A 435 3.60 25.35 -7.24
N ASN A 436 4.37 24.65 -6.41
CA ASN A 436 4.84 23.28 -6.64
C ASN A 436 3.94 22.20 -6.03
N THR A 437 2.65 22.49 -5.80
CA THR A 437 1.68 21.48 -5.34
C THR A 437 1.37 20.48 -6.45
N LEU A 438 1.75 19.22 -6.25
CA LEU A 438 1.57 18.14 -7.23
C LEU A 438 0.42 17.19 -6.90
N VAL A 439 -0.18 17.33 -5.71
CA VAL A 439 -1.15 16.40 -5.15
C VAL A 439 -2.40 17.17 -4.74
N ASN A 440 -3.58 16.70 -5.16
CA ASN A 440 -4.84 17.31 -4.75
C ASN A 440 -5.35 16.76 -3.41
N GLU A 441 -6.34 17.42 -2.81
CA GLU A 441 -6.85 17.05 -1.48
C GLU A 441 -7.47 15.65 -1.40
N ASN A 442 -8.08 15.15 -2.48
CA ASN A 442 -8.65 13.81 -2.50
C ASN A 442 -7.55 12.74 -2.58
N GLU A 443 -6.54 12.96 -3.42
CA GLU A 443 -5.36 12.08 -3.51
C GLU A 443 -4.60 12.06 -2.18
N LYS A 444 -4.43 13.22 -1.54
CA LYS A 444 -3.80 13.33 -0.22
C LYS A 444 -4.51 12.46 0.82
N LYS A 445 -5.84 12.55 0.90
CA LYS A 445 -6.63 11.71 1.83
C LYS A 445 -6.47 10.22 1.56
N GLN A 446 -6.50 9.81 0.29
CA GLN A 446 -6.33 8.41 -0.09
C GLN A 446 -4.93 7.88 0.28
N LEU A 447 -3.88 8.64 -0.04
CA LEU A 447 -2.50 8.29 0.28
C LEU A 447 -2.28 8.16 1.79
N GLU A 448 -2.83 9.10 2.57
CA GLU A 448 -2.75 9.04 4.03
C GLU A 448 -3.48 7.84 4.62
N ALA A 449 -4.63 7.45 4.06
CA ALA A 449 -5.38 6.28 4.50
C ALA A 449 -4.61 4.98 4.19
N ASP A 450 -4.15 4.83 2.96
CA ASP A 450 -3.43 3.62 2.53
C ASP A 450 -2.07 3.48 3.23
N PHE A 451 -1.37 4.59 3.47
CA PHE A 451 -0.11 4.57 4.21
C PHE A 451 -0.32 4.20 5.68
N LYS A 452 -1.40 4.68 6.32
CA LYS A 452 -1.76 4.25 7.68
C LYS A 452 -2.03 2.76 7.75
N THR A 453 -2.70 2.19 6.75
CA THR A 453 -2.92 0.74 6.64
C THR A 453 -1.60 -0.03 6.55
N LEU A 454 -0.65 0.44 5.72
CA LEU A 454 0.70 -0.16 5.63
C LEU A 454 1.40 -0.15 6.98
N MET A 455 1.41 0.98 7.67
CA MET A 455 2.07 1.12 8.98
C MET A 455 1.44 0.22 10.05
N ALA A 456 0.12 0.09 10.05
CA ALA A 456 -0.61 -0.78 10.97
C ALA A 456 -0.28 -2.27 10.73
N LYS A 457 -0.22 -2.71 9.47
CA LYS A 457 0.18 -4.08 9.11
C LYS A 457 1.64 -4.37 9.46
N GLY A 458 2.52 -3.38 9.39
CA GLY A 458 3.95 -3.55 9.69
C GLY A 458 4.37 -3.36 11.14
N ASN A 459 3.45 -3.52 12.11
CA ASN A 459 3.67 -3.32 13.54
C ASN A 459 4.39 -2.00 13.89
N GLY A 460 4.26 -0.99 13.03
CA GLY A 460 4.87 0.31 13.25
C GLY A 460 4.14 1.02 14.39
N LYS A 461 4.88 1.55 15.36
CA LYS A 461 4.29 2.54 16.28
C LYS A 461 3.92 3.77 15.45
N VAL A 462 2.64 3.93 15.15
CA VAL A 462 2.13 5.14 14.51
C VAL A 462 2.16 6.25 15.56
N ASP A 463 3.26 7.00 15.60
CA ASP A 463 3.31 8.24 16.35
C ASP A 463 2.45 9.26 15.59
N MET A 464 1.15 9.31 15.90
CA MET A 464 0.15 10.07 15.12
C MET A 464 0.38 11.58 15.14
N GLU A 465 1.24 12.12 16.02
CA GLU A 465 1.69 13.53 15.93
C GLU A 465 2.62 13.76 14.72
N ARG A 466 3.28 12.71 14.19
CA ARG A 466 3.96 12.69 12.87
C ARG A 466 3.06 12.19 11.73
N GLY A 467 1.76 11.97 11.97
CA GLY A 467 0.84 11.25 11.08
C GLY A 467 0.35 11.99 9.83
N ARG A 468 0.87 13.19 9.52
CA ARG A 468 0.60 13.89 8.26
C ARG A 468 1.74 13.64 7.29
N LEU A 469 1.47 12.87 6.24
CA LEU A 469 2.40 12.67 5.12
C LEU A 469 2.82 14.00 4.48
N PHE A 470 1.86 14.93 4.40
CA PHE A 470 2.06 16.22 3.77
C PHE A 470 2.19 17.30 4.82
N LYS A 471 3.35 17.92 4.82
CA LYS A 471 3.61 19.11 5.60
C LYS A 471 2.81 20.28 5.06
N GLU A 472 2.26 21.08 5.98
CA GLU A 472 1.67 22.37 5.60
C GLU A 472 2.80 23.34 5.32
N ASN A 473 3.12 23.52 4.04
CA ASN A 473 4.01 24.59 3.64
C ASN A 473 3.22 25.90 3.71
N SER A 474 3.41 26.63 4.81
CA SER A 474 2.90 28.00 4.99
C SER A 474 3.20 28.85 3.75
N ASP A 475 2.46 29.93 3.51
CA ASP A 475 2.67 30.83 2.35
C ASP A 475 4.07 31.47 2.40
N TYR A 476 5.09 30.74 1.94
CA TYR A 476 6.46 31.21 1.78
C TYR A 476 6.54 31.90 0.42
N ILE A 477 6.42 33.23 0.45
CA ILE A 477 6.51 34.08 -0.73
C ILE A 477 7.81 34.86 -0.65
N PHE A 478 8.65 34.69 -1.67
CA PHE A 478 9.88 35.42 -1.83
C PHE A 478 9.74 36.38 -3.02
N GLU A 479 10.25 37.58 -2.84
CA GLU A 479 10.31 38.59 -3.87
C GLU A 479 11.67 38.52 -4.57
N LEU A 480 11.65 38.35 -5.88
CA LEU A 480 12.83 38.34 -6.74
C LEU A 480 12.95 39.69 -7.44
N ASN A 481 14.10 40.33 -7.29
CA ASN A 481 14.48 41.53 -8.00
C ASN A 481 15.80 41.30 -8.73
N VAL A 482 15.86 41.60 -10.02
CA VAL A 482 17.09 41.48 -10.81
C VAL A 482 17.28 42.68 -11.73
N ASP A 483 18.49 43.25 -11.68
CA ASP A 483 18.95 44.26 -12.63
C ASP A 483 19.95 43.63 -13.58
N PHE A 484 19.82 43.90 -14.87
CA PHE A 484 20.74 43.42 -15.90
C PHE A 484 21.68 44.53 -16.37
N TYR A 485 22.89 44.15 -16.80
CA TYR A 485 23.69 45.07 -17.61
C TYR A 485 22.99 45.33 -18.95
N PRO A 486 22.94 46.59 -19.43
CA PRO A 486 22.37 46.88 -20.74
C PRO A 486 23.17 46.16 -21.84
N LEU A 487 22.51 45.71 -22.92
CA LEU A 487 23.20 45.00 -24.02
C LEU A 487 24.30 45.85 -24.67
N SER A 488 24.17 47.18 -24.62
CA SER A 488 25.22 48.11 -25.06
C SER A 488 26.55 47.92 -24.32
N ALA A 489 26.53 47.45 -23.06
CA ALA A 489 27.74 47.20 -22.28
C ALA A 489 28.56 45.98 -22.77
N TYR A 490 27.99 45.15 -23.64
CA TYR A 490 28.65 43.99 -24.25
C TYR A 490 29.17 44.27 -25.66
N LYS A 491 28.83 45.42 -26.25
CA LYS A 491 29.38 45.85 -27.54
C LYS A 491 30.84 46.27 -27.34
N LYS A 492 31.80 45.40 -27.70
CA LYS A 492 33.18 45.86 -27.95
C LYS A 492 33.15 46.84 -29.13
N ASN A 493 33.75 48.01 -28.96
CA ASN A 493 34.14 48.85 -30.09
C ASN A 493 35.03 48.02 -31.01
N TYR A 494 34.48 47.53 -32.11
CA TYR A 494 35.29 47.19 -33.27
C TYR A 494 35.87 48.52 -33.75
N ILE A 495 37.07 48.88 -33.28
CA ILE A 495 37.93 49.72 -34.10
C ILE A 495 38.19 48.87 -35.33
N ILE A 496 37.52 49.23 -36.43
CA ILE A 496 37.86 48.73 -37.75
C ILE A 496 39.26 49.28 -38.04
N THR A 497 40.31 48.55 -37.65
CA THR A 497 41.58 48.67 -38.36
C THR A 497 41.40 47.91 -39.66
N GLU A 498 40.99 48.65 -40.70
CA GLU A 498 41.18 48.25 -42.09
C GLU A 498 42.67 47.97 -42.30
N THR A 499 43.09 46.72 -42.16
CA THR A 499 44.25 46.19 -42.87
C THR A 499 43.88 44.85 -43.45
N PHE A 500 43.06 44.88 -44.48
CA PHE A 500 42.89 43.76 -45.39
C PHE A 500 44.20 43.58 -46.17
N LYS A 501 45.10 42.72 -45.69
CA LYS A 501 46.13 42.10 -46.54
C LYS A 501 45.59 40.75 -47.00
N PRO A 502 45.23 40.57 -48.28
CA PRO A 502 44.77 39.28 -48.75
C PRO A 502 45.97 38.35 -48.92
N ALA A 503 46.04 37.30 -48.08
CA ALA A 503 46.90 36.16 -48.34
C ALA A 503 46.19 35.24 -49.35
N LYS A 504 46.75 35.14 -50.56
CA LYS A 504 46.34 34.18 -51.59
C LYS A 504 46.53 32.75 -51.06
N SER A 505 45.45 32.01 -50.85
CA SER A 505 45.47 30.56 -50.68
C SER A 505 44.72 29.93 -51.86
N LYS A 506 45.46 29.35 -52.80
CA LYS A 506 44.93 28.65 -54.00
C LYS A 506 44.35 27.26 -53.68
N SER A 507 44.15 26.90 -52.41
CA SER A 507 43.87 25.51 -52.02
C SER A 507 42.37 25.14 -51.96
N PHE A 508 41.45 26.11 -51.97
CA PHE A 508 40.03 25.81 -51.71
C PHE A 508 39.19 25.53 -52.99
N TYR A 509 39.59 26.09 -54.13
CA TYR A 509 38.83 25.95 -55.39
C TYR A 509 38.95 24.56 -56.02
N TRP A 510 40.07 23.85 -55.81
CA TRP A 510 40.24 22.49 -56.33
C TRP A 510 39.36 21.47 -55.59
N LEU A 511 39.17 21.67 -54.29
CA LEU A 511 38.35 20.78 -53.44
C LEU A 511 36.86 20.89 -53.78
N ILE A 512 36.38 22.11 -54.05
CA ILE A 512 34.99 22.33 -54.51
C ILE A 512 34.79 21.76 -55.93
N ALA A 513 35.76 21.94 -56.84
CA ALA A 513 35.68 21.37 -58.18
C ALA A 513 35.69 19.82 -58.17
N PHE A 514 36.47 19.21 -57.27
CA PHE A 514 36.55 17.75 -57.13
C PHE A 514 35.23 17.15 -56.58
N VAL A 515 34.60 17.82 -55.60
CA VAL A 515 33.30 17.38 -55.05
C VAL A 515 32.18 17.49 -56.09
N LEU A 516 32.17 18.57 -56.88
CA LEU A 516 31.19 18.74 -57.97
C LEU A 516 31.40 17.72 -59.11
N PHE A 517 32.66 17.38 -59.42
CA PHE A 517 32.99 16.38 -60.43
C PHE A 517 32.60 14.95 -59.99
N LEU A 518 32.81 14.61 -58.72
CA LEU A 518 32.34 13.33 -58.15
C LEU A 518 30.81 13.24 -58.13
N GLY A 519 30.10 14.34 -57.84
CA GLY A 519 28.64 14.40 -57.91
C GLY A 519 28.12 14.13 -59.32
N LEU A 520 28.76 14.69 -60.35
CA LEU A 520 28.39 14.47 -61.75
C LEU A 520 28.64 13.03 -62.22
N ILE A 521 29.74 12.40 -61.79
CA ILE A 521 30.01 10.98 -62.09
C ILE A 521 28.98 10.07 -61.41
N PHE A 522 28.60 10.38 -60.17
CA PHE A 522 27.59 9.61 -59.44
C PHE A 522 26.21 9.72 -60.12
N CYS A 523 25.83 10.90 -60.61
CA CYS A 523 24.61 11.06 -61.38
C CYS A 523 24.61 10.32 -62.73
N LEU A 524 25.76 10.19 -63.39
CA LEU A 524 25.87 9.45 -64.65
C LEU A 524 25.90 7.93 -64.47
N LEU A 525 26.41 7.41 -63.34
CA LEU A 525 26.44 5.98 -63.03
C LEU A 525 25.09 5.42 -62.57
N PHE A 526 24.16 6.27 -62.13
CA PHE A 526 22.81 5.87 -61.69
C PHE A 526 21.69 6.23 -62.69
N TYR A 527 22.04 6.62 -63.91
CA TYR A 527 21.10 6.94 -64.99
C TYR A 527 21.36 6.13 -66.28
N VAL A 528 21.75 4.86 -66.13
CA VAL A 528 21.73 3.84 -67.19
C VAL A 528 20.99 2.61 -66.68
#